data_AF-A0A8J7XV29-F1
#
_entry.id   AF-A0A8J7XV29-F1
#
_cell.length_a   1.000
_cell.length_b   1.000
_cell.length_c   1.000
_cell.angle_alpha   90.00
_cell.angle_beta   90.00
_cell.angle_gamma   90.00
#
_symmetry.space_group_name_H-M   'P 1'
#
loop_
_entity.id
_entity.type
_entity.pdbx_description
1 polymer ?
#
loop_
_entity_poly.entity_id
_entity_poly.type
_entity_poly.pdbx_seq_one_letter_code
_entity_poly.pdbx_strand_id
1 'polypeptide(L)' 'MYLQEKGFDVTGIDVSPLAVEVCRLRGLKKVQNLPITKVTSELGVFDTIVMFGNNFGLFGSFKRA' A
#
# COMPACT_ATOMS: atom_id res chain seq x y z
N MET A 1 1.19 -14.26 -1.23
CA MET A 1 1.68 -12.90 -0.91
C MET A 1 3.19 -12.85 -1.11
N TYR A 2 3.66 -12.47 -2.30
CA TYR A 2 5.04 -12.73 -2.74
C TYR A 2 6.15 -12.17 -1.83
N LEU A 3 6.16 -10.86 -1.54
CA LEU A 3 7.22 -10.24 -0.73
C LEU A 3 7.21 -10.74 0.72
N GLN A 4 6.02 -10.99 1.28
CA GLN A 4 5.89 -11.59 2.61
C GLN A 4 6.42 -13.03 2.64
N GLU A 5 6.13 -13.83 1.61
CA GLU A 5 6.66 -15.20 1.46
C GLU A 5 8.19 -15.23 1.26
N LYS A 6 8.77 -14.12 0.78
CA LYS A 6 10.22 -13.92 0.71
C LYS A 6 10.84 -13.44 2.02
N GLY A 7 10.05 -13.22 3.07
CA GLY A 7 10.52 -12.86 4.40
C GLY A 7 10.60 -11.36 4.69
N PHE A 8 10.10 -10.50 3.81
CA PHE A 8 10.05 -9.06 4.06
C PHE A 8 8.89 -8.69 5.00
N ASP A 9 9.10 -7.66 5.83
CA ASP A 9 8.00 -7.00 6.55
C ASP A 9 7.30 -6.01 5.60
N VAL A 10 6.06 -6.34 5.23
CA VAL A 10 5.34 -5.65 4.15
C VAL A 10 4.04 -5.08 4.68
N THR A 11 3.83 -3.79 4.45
CA THR A 11 2.54 -3.13 4.68
C THR A 11 1.92 -2.75 3.35
N GLY A 12 0.72 -3.26 3.07
CA GLY A 12 -0.07 -2.86 1.89
C GLY A 12 -1.04 -1.73 2.21
N ILE A 13 -1.31 -0.87 1.24
CA ILE A 13 -2.38 0.13 1.31
C ILE A 13 -3.22 0.08 0.04
N ASP A 14 -4.53 0.27 0.17
CA ASP A 14 -5.44 0.50 -0.96
C ASP A 14 -6.63 1.35 -0.50
N VAL A 15 -7.17 2.19 -1.38
CA VAL A 15 -8.37 2.98 -1.08
C VAL A 15 -9.65 2.15 -1.14
N SER A 16 -9.61 1.01 -1.82
CA SER A 16 -10.76 0.13 -2.07
C SER A 16 -10.97 -0.83 -0.89
N PRO A 17 -12.08 -0.71 -0.12
CA PRO A 17 -12.28 -1.54 1.07
C PRO A 17 -12.30 -3.04 0.76
N LEU A 18 -12.93 -3.43 -0.36
CA LEU A 18 -13.03 -4.83 -0.79
C LEU A 18 -11.66 -5.39 -1.22
N ALA A 19 -10.79 -4.58 -1.83
CA ALA A 19 -9.45 -5.05 -2.19
C ALA A 19 -8.62 -5.34 -0.93
N VAL A 20 -8.72 -4.45 0.07
CA VAL A 20 -8.08 -4.64 1.38
C VAL A 20 -8.60 -5.90 2.06
N GLU A 21 -9.91 -6.14 2.04
CA GLU A 21 -10.51 -7.36 2.60
C GLU A 21 -10.00 -8.62 1.90
N VAL A 22 -9.98 -8.62 0.56
CA VAL A 22 -9.42 -9.73 -0.22
C VAL A 22 -7.95 -9.97 0.13
N CYS A 23 -7.14 -8.91 0.30
CA CYS A 23 -5.75 -9.05 0.73
C CYS A 23 -5.62 -9.72 2.10
N ARG A 24 -6.48 -9.38 3.07
CA ARG A 24 -6.52 -10.04 4.39
C ARG A 24 -6.91 -11.51 4.26
N LEU A 25 -7.98 -11.81 3.52
CA LEU A 25 -8.44 -13.19 3.28
C LEU A 25 -7.38 -14.04 2.59
N ARG A 26 -6.52 -13.43 1.75
CA ARG A 26 -5.38 -14.09 1.09
C ARG A 26 -4.12 -14.18 1.97
N GLY A 27 -4.19 -13.76 3.23
CA GLY A 27 -3.12 -13.95 4.23
C GLY A 27 -2.07 -12.83 4.30
N LEU A 28 -2.33 -11.63 3.78
CA LEU A 28 -1.45 -10.48 4.05
C LEU A 28 -1.62 -10.03 5.51
N LYS A 29 -0.51 -9.98 6.26
CA LYS A 29 -0.52 -9.68 7.70
C LYS A 29 -0.83 -8.21 8.01
N LYS A 30 -0.28 -7.28 7.22
CA LYS A 30 -0.43 -5.82 7.42
C LYS A 30 -1.02 -5.18 6.18
N VAL A 31 -2.27 -4.73 6.27
CA VAL A 31 -2.93 -4.01 5.19
C VAL A 31 -3.94 -2.99 5.72
N GLN A 32 -3.87 -1.77 5.18
CA GLN A 32 -4.71 -0.65 5.60
C GLN A 32 -5.57 -0.14 4.44
N ASN A 33 -6.80 0.27 4.76
CA ASN A 33 -7.63 0.99 3.82
C ASN A 33 -7.28 2.48 3.88
N LEU A 34 -6.37 2.90 3.01
CA LEU A 34 -5.76 4.23 3.07
C LEU A 34 -5.44 4.70 1.64
N PRO A 35 -5.92 5.88 1.22
CA PRO A 35 -5.48 6.48 -0.04
C PRO A 35 -4.04 6.97 0.07
N ILE A 36 -3.26 6.86 -1.02
CA ILE A 36 -1.84 7.28 -1.07
C ILE A 36 -1.64 8.73 -0.61
N THR A 37 -2.60 9.62 -0.89
CA THR A 37 -2.57 11.04 -0.51
C THR A 37 -2.76 11.31 0.98
N LYS A 38 -3.05 10.28 1.79
CA LYS A 38 -3.15 10.36 3.25
C LYS A 38 -2.06 9.54 3.96
N VAL A 39 -1.07 9.04 3.22
CA VAL A 39 0.09 8.38 3.84
C VAL A 39 0.91 9.42 4.58
N THR A 40 1.18 9.14 5.85
CA THR A 40 2.02 9.96 6.73
C THR A 40 3.10 9.08 7.36
N SER A 41 4.05 9.70 8.08
CA SER A 41 5.08 8.98 8.84
C SER A 41 4.52 8.09 9.96
N GLU A 42 3.25 8.24 10.33
CA GLU A 42 2.57 7.36 11.31
C GLU A 42 2.42 5.93 10.78
N LEU A 43 2.47 5.74 9.46
CA LEU A 43 2.47 4.41 8.84
C LEU A 43 3.77 3.64 9.12
N GLY A 44 4.84 4.35 9.48
CA GLY A 44 6.17 3.82 9.74
C GLY A 44 7.22 4.39 8.78
N VAL A 45 8.46 3.95 9.00
CA VAL A 45 9.60 4.22 8.11
C VAL A 45 9.87 2.96 7.30
N PHE A 46 10.10 3.11 6.01
CA PHE A 46 10.29 2.00 5.08
C PHE A 46 11.58 2.19 4.30
N ASP A 47 12.36 1.12 4.18
CA ASP A 47 13.57 1.12 3.33
C ASP A 47 13.22 1.15 1.83
N THR A 48 12.02 0.69 1.46
CA THR A 48 11.60 0.57 0.08
C THR A 48 10.10 0.79 -0.06
N ILE A 49 9.73 1.63 -1.03
CA ILE A 49 8.35 1.85 -1.46
C ILE A 49 8.19 1.24 -2.85
N VAL A 50 7.18 0.39 -3.01
CA VAL A 50 6.88 -0.26 -4.29
C VAL A 50 5.55 0.25 -4.83
N MET A 51 5.57 0.79 -6.05
CA MET A 51 4.40 1.31 -6.75
C MET A 51 4.25 0.59 -8.10
N PHE A 52 3.49 -0.51 -8.10
CA PHE A 52 3.27 -1.31 -9.32
C PHE A 52 2.21 -0.70 -10.24
N GLY A 53 2.41 -0.73 -11.56
CA GLY A 53 1.35 -0.44 -12.54
C GLY A 53 0.94 1.04 -12.64
N ASN A 54 1.83 1.90 -13.14
CA ASN A 54 1.54 3.32 -13.44
C ASN A 54 0.90 4.13 -12.29
N ASN A 55 1.18 3.74 -11.04
CA ASN A 55 0.52 4.26 -9.84
C ASN A 55 0.75 5.75 -9.53
N PHE A 56 1.65 6.43 -10.25
CA PHE A 56 1.80 7.88 -10.12
C PHE A 56 0.53 8.67 -10.48
N GLY A 57 -0.37 8.10 -11.29
CA GLY A 57 -1.67 8.69 -11.56
C GLY A 57 -2.55 8.89 -10.32
N LEU A 58 -2.32 8.13 -9.24
CA LEU A 58 -3.08 8.22 -7.99
C LEU A 58 -2.82 9.51 -7.21
N PHE A 59 -1.72 10.23 -7.50
CA PHE A 59 -1.47 11.56 -6.96
C PHE A 59 -2.34 12.65 -7.62
N GLY A 60 -3.02 12.32 -8.73
CA GLY A 60 -3.93 13.20 -9.45
C GLY A 60 -3.22 14.21 -10.34
N SER A 61 -2.45 15.15 -9.75
CA SER A 61 -1.70 16.15 -10.52
C SER A 61 -0.42 16.56 -9.82
N PHE A 62 0.54 17.10 -10.57
CA PHE A 62 1.81 17.59 -10.03
C PHE A 62 1.64 18.67 -8.95
N LYS A 63 0.62 19.55 -9.06
CA LYS A 63 0.36 20.59 -8.06
C LYS A 63 -0.11 20.02 -6.71
N ARG A 64 -0.67 18.81 -6.72
CA ARG A 64 -1.19 18.13 -5.53
C ARG A 64 -0.18 17.16 -4.92
N ALA A 65 0.60 16.49 -5.77
CA ALA A 65 1.62 15.53 -5.38
C ALA A 65 2.67 16.18 -4.46
#